data_AF-A0A7W8HZC3-F1
#
_entry.id   AF-A0A7W8HZC3-F1
#
_cell.length_a   1.000
_cell.length_b   1.000
_cell.length_c   1.000
_cell.angle_alpha   90.00
_cell.angle_beta   90.00
_cell.angle_gamma   90.00
#
_symmetry.space_group_name_H-M   'P 1'
#
loop_
_entity.id
_entity.type
_entity.pdbx_description
1 polymer ?
#
loop_
_entity_poly.entity_id
_entity_poly.type
_entity_poly.pdbx_seq_one_letter_code
_entity_poly.pdbx_strand_id
1 'polypeptide(L)'
;MIGRREWKGATTGLALLGLAACGNGGSAVETRDRTADGAEAVLISAAGSAKASEAAPETAKPVLTANRRETVDAKTARLFERNGADFGATTPGDYLAKVQAFTTRPPSGTERVERPNGDVLLYQASTNTFAVVSREGIAKTMFKPRDGAAYWAEQKAAAPDFGRRRPSAD
;
A
#
# COMPACT_ATOMS: atom_id res chain seq x y z
N MET A 1 19.25 -40.75 24.68
CA MET A 1 18.37 -41.79 24.09
C MET A 1 16.94 -41.30 24.17
N ILE A 2 16.05 -41.77 23.28
CA ILE A 2 14.70 -41.23 22.95
C ILE A 2 14.81 -40.15 21.86
N GLY A 3 14.29 -40.28 20.64
CA GLY A 3 13.53 -41.34 19.97
C GLY A 3 13.03 -40.74 18.65
N ARG A 4 13.77 -40.97 17.55
CA ARG A 4 13.43 -40.49 16.21
C ARG A 4 12.14 -41.17 15.75
N ARG A 5 11.12 -40.41 15.34
CA ARG A 5 9.94 -40.94 14.66
C ARG A 5 10.12 -40.79 13.15
N GLU A 6 10.22 -41.96 12.54
CA GLU A 6 10.35 -42.25 11.13
C GLU A 6 9.05 -41.90 10.38
N TRP A 7 9.10 -40.98 9.41
CA TRP A 7 7.99 -40.70 8.50
C TRP A 7 8.18 -41.54 7.23
N LYS A 8 7.43 -42.63 7.12
CA LYS A 8 7.35 -43.45 5.91
C LYS A 8 6.62 -42.66 4.81
N GLY A 9 7.26 -42.54 3.66
CA GLY A 9 6.67 -41.97 2.45
C GLY A 9 5.70 -42.93 1.75
N ALA A 10 4.89 -42.36 0.86
CA ALA A 10 4.29 -43.08 -0.27
C ALA A 10 4.16 -42.11 -1.45
N THR A 11 4.58 -42.64 -2.59
CA THR A 11 4.91 -42.06 -3.88
C THR A 11 3.72 -41.89 -4.83
N THR A 12 3.85 -40.89 -5.71
CA THR A 12 3.49 -40.89 -7.15
C THR A 12 2.02 -40.85 -7.58
N GLY A 13 1.66 -39.71 -8.20
CA GLY A 13 0.65 -39.62 -9.25
C GLY A 13 1.13 -38.63 -10.31
N LEU A 14 1.43 -39.14 -11.51
CA LEU A 14 2.00 -38.45 -12.67
C LEU A 14 0.88 -38.12 -13.69
N ALA A 15 1.08 -37.02 -14.42
CA ALA A 15 0.41 -36.61 -15.68
C ALA A 15 -1.02 -36.02 -15.52
N LEU A 16 -1.40 -34.93 -16.19
CA LEU A 16 -1.26 -34.62 -17.61
C LEU A 16 -1.12 -33.11 -17.91
N LEU A 17 -0.50 -32.86 -19.06
CA LEU A 17 -0.27 -31.59 -19.73
C LEU A 17 -1.57 -30.85 -20.10
N GLY A 18 -1.54 -29.52 -19.99
CA GLY A 18 -2.45 -28.61 -20.67
C GLY A 18 -1.69 -27.37 -21.16
N LEU A 19 -1.15 -27.44 -22.37
CA LEU A 19 -0.62 -26.29 -23.11
C LEU A 19 -1.80 -25.51 -23.71
N ALA A 20 -2.10 -24.33 -23.16
CA ALA A 20 -2.88 -23.31 -23.85
C ALA A 20 -1.94 -22.13 -24.15
N ALA A 21 -1.48 -22.06 -25.39
CA ALA A 21 -0.68 -20.99 -25.93
C ALA A 21 -1.58 -19.88 -26.51
N CYS A 22 -1.13 -18.64 -26.31
CA CYS A 22 -1.33 -17.41 -27.09
C CYS A 22 -2.74 -16.88 -27.39
N GLY A 23 -3.00 -15.66 -26.92
CA GLY A 23 -4.10 -14.82 -27.40
C GLY A 23 -4.24 -13.47 -26.68
N ASN A 24 -3.13 -12.73 -26.45
CA ASN A 24 -3.23 -11.30 -26.14
C ASN A 24 -3.35 -10.52 -27.45
N GLY A 25 -4.54 -10.02 -27.77
CA GLY A 25 -4.73 -9.21 -28.98
C GLY A 25 -6.02 -8.40 -28.93
N GLY A 26 -5.91 -7.14 -28.51
CA GLY A 26 -6.79 -6.05 -28.98
C GLY A 26 -7.82 -5.54 -27.98
N SER A 27 -7.41 -4.82 -26.93
CA SER A 27 -8.25 -3.75 -26.38
C SER A 27 -8.31 -2.62 -27.41
N ALA A 28 -9.49 -2.43 -28.01
CA ALA A 28 -9.76 -1.35 -28.95
C ALA A 28 -9.67 -0.01 -28.23
N VAL A 29 -8.68 0.80 -28.62
CA VAL A 29 -8.69 2.25 -28.40
C VAL A 29 -9.48 2.86 -29.55
N GLU A 30 -10.76 3.15 -29.33
CA GLU A 30 -11.51 4.00 -30.23
C GLU A 30 -11.15 5.46 -29.91
N THR A 31 -10.16 5.99 -30.62
CA THR A 31 -9.87 7.42 -30.62
C THR A 31 -10.09 7.98 -32.01
N ARG A 32 -10.98 8.99 -32.02
CA ARG A 32 -11.27 10.00 -33.06
C ARG A 32 -12.19 9.53 -34.19
N ASP A 33 -13.34 10.21 -34.26
CA ASP A 33 -13.47 11.15 -35.37
C ASP A 33 -13.91 12.54 -34.91
N ARG A 34 -13.27 13.54 -35.52
CA ARG A 34 -13.50 14.96 -35.35
C ARG A 34 -14.07 15.41 -36.69
N THR A 35 -15.35 15.77 -36.70
CA THR A 35 -15.91 16.53 -37.81
C THR A 35 -16.78 17.62 -37.25
N ALA A 36 -16.33 18.84 -37.49
CA ALA A 36 -17.08 20.07 -37.29
C ALA A 36 -18.24 20.14 -38.29
N ASP A 37 -19.40 20.61 -37.86
CA ASP A 37 -20.20 21.66 -38.51
C ASP A 37 -21.43 21.96 -37.64
N GLY A 38 -21.79 23.23 -37.45
CA GLY A 38 -22.99 23.58 -36.68
C GLY A 38 -22.95 24.97 -36.05
N ALA A 39 -23.30 25.96 -36.87
CA ALA A 39 -23.36 27.38 -36.61
C ALA A 39 -24.33 27.82 -35.48
N GLU A 40 -23.94 28.92 -34.81
CA GLU A 40 -24.74 30.08 -34.37
C GLU A 40 -26.01 29.86 -33.51
N ALA A 41 -25.99 30.37 -32.26
CA ALA A 41 -27.04 31.29 -31.77
C ALA A 41 -26.76 31.85 -30.35
N VAL A 42 -26.63 33.18 -30.32
CA VAL A 42 -27.31 34.13 -29.41
C VAL A 42 -26.86 34.26 -27.94
N LEU A 43 -26.43 35.50 -27.68
CA LEU A 43 -26.09 36.19 -26.44
C LEU A 43 -27.25 36.23 -25.41
N ILE A 44 -26.94 36.27 -24.11
CA ILE A 44 -27.42 37.29 -23.14
C ILE A 44 -26.52 37.27 -21.89
N SER A 45 -26.26 38.48 -21.41
CA SER A 45 -25.32 38.90 -20.37
C SER A 45 -25.73 38.64 -18.91
N ALA A 46 -24.70 38.74 -18.08
CA ALA A 46 -24.61 39.46 -16.80
C ALA A 46 -24.83 38.71 -15.47
N ALA A 47 -23.71 38.73 -14.73
CA ALA A 47 -23.57 38.99 -13.30
C ALA A 47 -23.83 37.85 -12.31
N GLY A 48 -22.79 37.57 -11.52
CA GLY A 48 -22.96 37.26 -10.10
C GLY A 48 -22.26 36.00 -9.61
N SER A 49 -21.02 36.17 -9.13
CA SER A 49 -20.40 35.44 -8.02
C SER A 49 -20.88 34.03 -7.70
N ALA A 50 -20.07 33.05 -8.10
CA ALA A 50 -19.39 32.26 -7.09
C ALA A 50 -18.00 31.96 -7.64
N LYS A 51 -16.99 32.48 -6.95
CA LYS A 51 -15.61 32.05 -7.12
C LYS A 51 -15.56 30.57 -6.71
N ALA A 52 -15.89 29.68 -7.65
CA ALA A 52 -15.43 28.31 -7.61
C ALA A 52 -13.90 28.43 -7.70
N SER A 53 -13.29 28.47 -6.52
CA SER A 53 -11.87 28.21 -6.39
C SER A 53 -11.70 26.75 -6.77
N GLU A 54 -11.65 26.50 -8.06
CA GLU A 54 -11.08 25.30 -8.64
C GLU A 54 -9.62 25.32 -8.19
N ALA A 55 -9.40 24.73 -7.02
CA ALA A 55 -8.06 24.39 -6.58
C ALA A 55 -7.53 23.47 -7.66
N ALA A 56 -6.59 24.00 -8.44
CA ALA A 56 -5.76 23.22 -9.34
C ALA A 56 -5.32 21.94 -8.61
N PRO A 57 -5.19 20.79 -9.31
CA PRO A 57 -4.69 19.59 -8.68
C PRO A 57 -3.23 19.84 -8.28
N GLU A 58 -3.02 20.35 -7.07
CA GLU A 58 -1.80 20.10 -6.35
C GLU A 58 -1.68 18.59 -6.36
N THR A 59 -0.60 18.09 -6.96
CA THR A 59 -0.35 16.67 -7.13
C THR A 59 -0.28 16.04 -5.74
N ALA A 60 -1.44 15.63 -5.22
CA ALA A 60 -1.60 15.13 -3.88
C ALA A 60 -0.77 13.87 -3.78
N LYS A 61 0.25 13.90 -2.93
CA LYS A 61 1.12 12.76 -2.69
C LYS A 61 0.23 11.56 -2.33
N PRO A 62 0.44 10.38 -2.95
CA PRO A 62 -0.39 9.22 -2.66
C PRO A 62 -0.24 8.85 -1.19
N VAL A 63 -1.32 8.39 -0.54
CA VAL A 63 -1.24 7.97 0.86
C VAL A 63 -0.40 6.70 1.00
N LEU A 64 -0.49 5.77 0.05
CA LEU A 64 0.26 4.52 0.02
C LEU A 64 1.22 4.46 -1.18
N THR A 65 2.40 3.88 -0.94
CA THR A 65 3.39 3.59 -1.98
C THR A 65 2.87 2.53 -2.97
N ALA A 66 3.00 2.78 -4.27
CA ALA A 66 2.84 1.79 -5.33
C ALA A 66 4.16 1.09 -5.68
N ASN A 67 4.11 -0.04 -6.38
CA ASN A 67 5.29 -0.61 -7.05
C ASN A 67 4.90 -1.21 -8.41
N ARG A 68 5.88 -1.57 -9.24
CA ARG A 68 5.63 -2.10 -10.60
C ARG A 68 4.69 -3.31 -10.64
N ARG A 69 4.59 -4.07 -9.55
CA ARG A 69 3.80 -5.31 -9.44
C ARG A 69 2.44 -5.12 -8.76
N GLU A 70 2.16 -3.96 -8.16
CA GLU A 70 0.96 -3.73 -7.37
C GLU A 70 0.53 -2.25 -7.46
N THR A 71 -0.69 -2.02 -7.96
CA THR A 71 -1.31 -0.68 -7.98
C THR A 71 -1.67 -0.23 -6.56
N VAL A 72 -1.92 1.08 -6.39
CA VAL A 72 -2.33 1.63 -5.09
C VAL A 72 -3.66 1.02 -4.63
N ASP A 73 -4.63 0.88 -5.52
CA ASP A 73 -5.94 0.31 -5.18
C ASP A 73 -5.85 -1.15 -4.75
N ALA A 74 -5.11 -1.98 -5.52
CA ALA A 74 -4.90 -3.39 -5.17
C ALA A 74 -4.20 -3.53 -3.81
N LYS A 75 -3.18 -2.71 -3.56
CA LYS A 75 -2.50 -2.68 -2.27
C LYS A 75 -3.42 -2.24 -1.14
N THR A 76 -4.27 -1.23 -1.38
CA THR A 76 -5.21 -0.72 -0.39
C THR A 76 -6.22 -1.78 -0.01
N ALA A 77 -6.83 -2.45 -1.00
CA ALA A 77 -7.75 -3.56 -0.78
C ALA A 77 -7.11 -4.67 0.07
N ARG A 78 -5.90 -5.14 -0.31
CA ARG A 78 -5.17 -6.18 0.42
C ARG A 78 -4.81 -5.79 1.85
N LEU A 79 -4.40 -4.54 2.08
CA LEU A 79 -4.08 -4.07 3.43
C LEU A 79 -5.35 -3.86 4.27
N PHE A 80 -6.44 -3.42 3.66
CA PHE A 80 -7.73 -3.31 4.32
C PHE A 80 -8.27 -4.68 4.73
N GLU A 81 -8.27 -5.67 3.84
CA GLU A 81 -8.72 -7.04 4.16
C GLU A 81 -7.95 -7.64 5.33
N ARG A 82 -6.63 -7.41 5.40
CA ARG A 82 -5.79 -7.97 6.47
C ARG A 82 -5.90 -7.23 7.80
N ASN A 83 -5.97 -5.90 7.77
CA ASN A 83 -5.77 -5.08 8.99
C ASN A 83 -6.94 -4.13 9.28
N GLY A 84 -7.92 -3.97 8.37
CA GLY A 84 -8.98 -2.97 8.49
C GLY A 84 -9.82 -3.14 9.76
N ALA A 85 -10.19 -4.38 10.08
CA ALA A 85 -10.95 -4.72 11.27
C ALA A 85 -10.22 -4.30 12.57
N ASP A 86 -8.90 -4.44 12.64
CA ASP A 86 -8.09 -4.07 13.82
C ASP A 86 -8.17 -2.57 14.13
N PHE A 87 -8.49 -1.74 13.14
CA PHE A 87 -8.64 -0.29 13.27
C PHE A 87 -10.10 0.17 13.21
N GLY A 88 -11.07 -0.76 13.26
CA GLY A 88 -12.49 -0.46 13.14
C GLY A 88 -12.85 0.17 11.80
N ALA A 89 -12.08 -0.10 10.74
CA ALA A 89 -12.37 0.39 9.41
C ALA A 89 -13.40 -0.49 8.72
N THR A 90 -14.43 0.13 8.14
CA THR A 90 -15.51 -0.58 7.44
C THR A 90 -15.32 -0.59 5.92
N THR A 91 -14.48 0.30 5.40
CA THR A 91 -14.17 0.38 3.96
C THR A 91 -12.66 0.57 3.74
N PRO A 92 -12.14 0.23 2.53
CA PRO A 92 -10.75 0.49 2.19
C PRO A 92 -10.37 1.96 2.30
N GLY A 93 -11.29 2.87 1.92
CA GLY A 93 -11.08 4.31 2.02
C GLY A 93 -10.97 4.79 3.47
N ASP A 94 -11.81 4.28 4.37
CA ASP A 94 -11.72 4.62 5.81
C ASP A 94 -10.40 4.12 6.43
N TYR A 95 -9.97 2.91 6.05
CA TYR A 95 -8.67 2.41 6.46
C TYR A 95 -7.52 3.30 5.93
N LEU A 96 -7.60 3.73 4.67
CA LEU A 96 -6.60 4.63 4.08
C LEU A 96 -6.55 5.99 4.79
N ALA A 97 -7.70 6.55 5.16
CA ALA A 97 -7.78 7.78 5.94
C ALA A 97 -7.12 7.63 7.33
N LYS A 98 -7.32 6.48 7.99
CA LYS A 98 -6.65 6.16 9.26
C LYS A 98 -5.14 5.99 9.11
N VAL A 99 -4.68 5.34 8.03
CA VAL A 99 -3.25 5.26 7.68
C VAL A 99 -2.68 6.67 7.55
N GLN A 100 -3.31 7.52 6.75
CA GLN A 100 -2.86 8.89 6.52
C GLN A 100 -2.80 9.69 7.81
N ALA A 101 -3.84 9.60 8.65
CA ALA A 101 -3.90 10.30 9.93
C ALA A 101 -2.74 9.89 10.84
N PHE A 102 -2.51 8.60 11.00
CA PHE A 102 -1.45 8.08 11.86
C PHE A 102 -0.04 8.45 11.35
N THR A 103 0.20 8.34 10.03
CA THR A 103 1.56 8.59 9.49
C THR A 103 1.88 10.08 9.35
N THR A 104 0.87 10.94 9.20
CA THR A 104 1.07 12.39 9.05
C THR A 104 1.08 13.12 10.39
N ARG A 105 0.25 12.66 11.34
CA ARG A 105 0.14 13.24 12.69
C ARG A 105 0.10 12.11 13.72
N PRO A 106 1.24 11.41 13.93
CA PRO A 106 1.29 10.33 14.90
C PRO A 106 0.90 10.85 16.30
N PRO A 107 0.12 10.09 17.10
CA PRO A 107 -0.21 10.47 18.47
C PRO A 107 1.04 10.71 19.33
N SER A 108 0.89 11.48 20.41
CA SER A 108 1.96 11.64 21.40
C SER A 108 2.41 10.29 21.96
N GLY A 109 3.70 10.18 22.24
CA GLY A 109 4.30 8.92 22.69
C GLY A 109 4.53 7.88 21.59
N THR A 110 4.31 8.23 20.31
CA THR A 110 4.75 7.39 19.19
C THR A 110 6.28 7.39 19.11
N GLU A 111 6.88 6.21 19.26
CA GLU A 111 8.30 5.99 19.03
C GLU A 111 8.61 5.93 17.53
N ARG A 112 9.83 6.34 17.17
CA ARG A 112 10.29 6.41 15.78
C ARG A 112 11.70 5.85 15.65
N VAL A 113 11.95 5.06 14.61
CA VAL A 113 13.30 4.64 14.20
C VAL A 113 13.47 4.79 12.69
N GLU A 114 14.57 5.38 12.28
CA GLU A 114 14.94 5.51 10.87
C GLU A 114 15.88 4.37 10.45
N ARG A 115 15.64 3.81 9.27
CA ARG A 115 16.47 2.76 8.66
C ARG A 115 17.49 3.37 7.71
N PRO A 116 18.61 2.68 7.41
CA PRO A 116 19.64 3.19 6.48
C PRO A 116 19.13 3.56 5.06
N ASN A 117 18.00 2.98 4.64
CA ASN A 117 17.38 3.31 3.35
C ASN A 117 16.47 4.56 3.40
N GLY A 118 16.39 5.24 4.54
CA GLY A 118 15.56 6.42 4.78
C GLY A 118 14.10 6.11 5.13
N ASP A 119 13.71 4.84 5.20
CA ASP A 119 12.39 4.49 5.70
C ASP A 119 12.30 4.70 7.20
N VAL A 120 11.12 5.08 7.66
CA VAL A 120 10.82 5.36 9.05
C VAL A 120 9.85 4.31 9.57
N LEU A 121 10.20 3.69 10.68
CA LEU A 121 9.30 2.86 11.47
C LEU A 121 8.67 3.71 12.57
N LEU A 122 7.36 3.61 12.72
CA LEU A 122 6.58 4.27 13.76
C LEU A 122 5.89 3.22 14.62
N TYR A 123 5.93 3.38 15.93
CA TYR A 123 5.20 2.52 16.86
C TYR A 123 4.55 3.30 17.99
N GLN A 124 3.26 3.09 18.20
CA GLN A 124 2.48 3.70 19.27
C GLN A 124 1.99 2.58 20.18
N ALA A 125 2.44 2.57 21.43
CA ALA A 125 2.21 1.48 22.38
C ALA A 125 0.76 1.40 22.90
N SER A 126 0.10 2.53 23.18
CA SER A 126 -1.26 2.56 23.73
C SER A 126 -2.35 2.07 22.77
N THR A 127 -2.17 2.26 21.46
CA THR A 127 -3.07 1.72 20.42
C THR A 127 -2.50 0.46 19.77
N ASN A 128 -1.29 0.07 20.15
CA ASN A 128 -0.51 -0.98 19.51
C ASN A 128 -0.44 -0.80 17.98
N THR A 129 -0.16 0.42 17.50
CA THR A 129 -0.13 0.72 16.06
C THR A 129 1.30 0.77 15.56
N PHE A 130 1.62 -0.04 14.56
CA PHE A 130 2.88 0.02 13.83
C PHE A 130 2.65 0.53 12.41
N ALA A 131 3.55 1.37 11.90
CA ALA A 131 3.56 1.77 10.50
C ALA A 131 4.99 1.90 9.95
N VAL A 132 5.10 1.79 8.63
CA VAL A 132 6.32 2.09 7.88
C VAL A 132 6.02 3.24 6.92
N VAL A 133 6.87 4.25 6.91
CA VAL A 133 6.79 5.41 6.02
C VAL A 133 8.06 5.45 5.18
N SER A 134 7.95 5.76 3.89
CA SER A 134 9.11 5.94 3.03
C SER A 134 9.86 7.23 3.38
N ARG A 135 11.09 7.36 2.86
CA ARG A 135 11.87 8.60 2.97
C ARG A 135 11.12 9.84 2.46
N GLU A 136 10.25 9.65 1.47
CA GLU A 136 9.42 10.70 0.87
C GLU A 136 8.15 11.04 1.68
N GLY A 137 7.96 10.38 2.83
CA GLY A 137 6.79 10.58 3.71
C GLY A 137 5.57 9.75 3.31
N ILE A 138 5.71 8.78 2.40
CA ILE A 138 4.59 7.99 1.87
C ILE A 138 4.43 6.70 2.66
N ALA A 139 3.22 6.39 3.14
CA ALA A 139 3.03 5.16 3.91
C ALA A 139 3.29 3.91 3.06
N LYS A 140 3.96 2.93 3.67
CA LYS A 140 4.24 1.61 3.09
C LYS A 140 3.28 0.55 3.64
N THR A 141 2.96 0.63 4.93
CA THR A 141 2.01 -0.24 5.63
C THR A 141 1.62 0.35 6.99
N MET A 142 0.52 -0.14 7.57
CA MET A 142 0.12 0.07 8.96
C MET A 142 -0.58 -1.21 9.45
N PHE A 143 -0.38 -1.63 10.69
CA PHE A 143 -1.08 -2.77 11.30
C PHE A 143 -0.89 -2.80 12.82
N LYS A 144 -1.65 -3.65 13.52
CA LYS A 144 -1.41 -3.95 14.94
C LYS A 144 -0.57 -5.23 15.07
N PRO A 145 0.68 -5.18 15.56
CA PRO A 145 1.49 -6.37 15.71
C PRO A 145 0.94 -7.28 16.81
N ARG A 146 0.94 -8.59 16.58
CA ARG A 146 0.46 -9.59 17.56
C ARG A 146 1.26 -9.55 18.87
N ASP A 147 2.58 -9.41 18.76
CA ASP A 147 3.49 -9.40 19.92
C ASP A 147 3.72 -8.01 20.51
N GLY A 148 2.98 -7.00 20.03
CA GLY A 148 2.99 -5.65 20.57
C GLY A 148 4.40 -5.03 20.71
N ALA A 149 4.75 -4.65 21.94
CA ALA A 149 6.02 -4.01 22.25
C ALA A 149 7.23 -4.92 21.97
N ALA A 150 7.07 -6.25 22.04
CA ALA A 150 8.14 -7.18 21.70
C ALA A 150 8.48 -7.10 20.20
N TYR A 151 7.45 -7.06 19.34
CA TYR A 151 7.64 -6.82 17.90
C TYR A 151 8.36 -5.49 17.67
N TRP A 152 8.00 -4.43 18.39
CA TRP A 152 8.69 -3.14 18.27
C TRP A 152 10.16 -3.22 18.67
N ALA A 153 10.48 -3.88 19.79
CA ALA A 153 11.86 -4.06 20.23
C ALA A 153 12.72 -4.78 19.17
N GLU A 154 12.18 -5.82 18.54
CA GLU A 154 12.83 -6.53 17.44
C GLU A 154 13.06 -5.62 16.22
N GLN A 155 12.05 -4.84 15.83
CA GLN A 155 12.17 -3.90 14.71
C GLN A 155 13.24 -2.84 14.98
N LYS A 156 13.35 -2.32 16.21
CA LYS A 156 14.40 -1.38 16.60
C LYS A 156 15.79 -2.01 16.52
N ALA A 157 15.94 -3.24 17.03
CA ALA A 157 17.22 -3.94 17.02
C ALA A 157 17.68 -4.26 15.59
N ALA A 158 16.76 -4.62 14.70
CA ALA A 158 17.08 -4.97 13.32
C ALA A 158 17.25 -3.76 12.37
N ALA A 159 16.73 -2.58 12.74
CA ALA A 159 16.72 -1.40 11.87
C ALA A 159 18.11 -0.99 11.33
N PRO A 160 19.20 -0.97 12.13
CA PRO A 160 20.52 -0.56 11.65
C PRO A 160 21.10 -1.46 10.54
N ASP A 161 20.70 -2.73 10.51
CA ASP A 161 21.18 -3.72 9.55
C ASP A 161 20.22 -3.92 8.37
N PHE A 162 19.11 -3.18 8.33
CA PHE A 162 18.12 -3.32 7.26
C PHE A 162 18.75 -3.05 5.89
N GLY A 163 18.59 -4.01 4.97
CA GLY A 163 19.11 -3.90 3.60
C GLY A 163 20.61 -4.19 3.46
N ARG A 164 21.33 -4.46 4.55
CA ARG A 164 22.73 -4.95 4.45
C ARG A 164 22.70 -6.37 3.92
N ARG A 165 23.54 -6.66 2.92
CA ARG A 165 23.79 -8.06 2.52
C ARG A 165 24.46 -8.75 3.69
N ARG A 166 23.87 -9.87 4.14
CA ARG A 166 24.59 -10.75 5.07
C ARG A 166 25.85 -11.25 4.34
N PRO A 167 27.02 -11.19 4.97
CA PRO A 167 28.19 -11.84 4.39
C PRO A 167 27.87 -13.32 4.23
N SER A 168 28.15 -13.87 3.04
CA SER A 168 28.10 -15.31 2.83
C SER A 168 29.07 -15.95 3.83
N ALA A 169 28.62 -16.97 4.57
CA ALA A 169 29.54 -17.80 5.32
C ALA A 169 30.33 -18.63 4.30
N ASP A 170 31.66 -18.48 4.30
CA ASP A 170 32.60 -19.39 3.61
C ASP A 170 32.62 -20.76 4.29
#